data_AF-A0A3D3BLY0-F1
#
_entry.id   AF-A0A3D3BLY0-F1
#
_cell.length_a   1.000
_cell.length_b   1.000
_cell.length_c   1.000
_cell.angle_alpha   90.00
_cell.angle_beta   90.00
_cell.angle_gamma   90.00
#
_symmetry.space_group_name_H-M   'P 1'
#
loop_
_entity.id
_entity.type
_entity.pdbx_description
1 polymer ?
#
loop_
_entity_poly.entity_id
_entity_poly.type
_entity_poly.pdbx_seq_one_letter_code
_entity_poly.pdbx_strand_id
1 'polypeptide(L)'
;MNVELISSSAVPKFERGVRLKHDRVRERHVVLGPEMLIELNQTGTAIMSEIDGQSNLSEIVHRLAERFEVNPQDINQDVSEFCTTMVMRRVLHT
;
A
#
# COMPACT_ATOMS: atom_id res chain seq x y z
N MET A 1 4.07 21.72 0.04
CA MET A 1 2.75 21.24 0.53
C MET A 1 3.08 20.17 1.56
N ASN A 2 2.88 20.44 2.85
CA ASN A 2 3.17 19.44 3.88
C ASN A 2 2.05 18.40 3.83
N VAL A 3 2.38 17.22 3.31
CA VAL A 3 1.48 16.08 3.35
C VAL A 3 1.61 15.47 4.74
N GLU A 4 0.51 15.40 5.48
CA GLU A 4 0.46 14.67 6.74
C GLU A 4 0.43 13.17 6.42
N LEU A 5 1.40 12.42 6.96
CA LEU A 5 1.50 10.98 6.74
C LEU A 5 0.45 10.24 7.56
N ILE A 6 -0.02 9.11 7.04
CA ILE A 6 -0.84 8.21 7.83
C ILE A 6 -0.10 7.74 9.09
N SER A 7 -0.81 7.64 10.21
CA SER A 7 -0.23 7.19 11.48
C SER A 7 0.28 5.76 11.37
N SER A 8 1.34 5.43 12.11
CA SER A 8 1.82 4.05 12.26
C SER A 8 0.77 3.11 12.89
N SER A 9 -0.16 3.66 13.67
CA SER A 9 -1.29 2.95 14.27
C SER A 9 -2.52 2.85 13.38
N ALA A 10 -2.52 3.49 12.20
CA ALA A 10 -3.64 3.44 11.27
C ALA A 10 -3.75 2.04 10.64
N VAL A 11 -4.98 1.58 10.40
CA VAL A 11 -5.27 0.29 9.76
C VAL A 11 -5.73 0.55 8.32
N PRO A 12 -4.81 0.60 7.34
CA PRO A 12 -5.17 0.86 5.96
C PRO A 12 -6.03 -0.26 5.39
N LYS A 13 -7.07 0.09 4.63
CA LYS A 13 -7.97 -0.84 3.95
C LYS A 13 -8.30 -0.36 2.55
N PHE A 14 -8.55 -1.29 1.64
CA PHE A 14 -9.04 -0.95 0.30
C PHE A 14 -10.38 -0.23 0.37
N GLU A 15 -10.51 0.84 -0.41
CA GLU A 15 -11.78 1.55 -0.58
C GLU A 15 -12.82 0.67 -1.28
N ARG A 16 -14.10 1.01 -1.13
CA ARG A 16 -15.19 0.21 -1.73
C ARG A 16 -15.04 0.10 -3.25
N GLY A 17 -15.10 -1.14 -3.76
CA GLY A 17 -14.97 -1.44 -5.18
C GLY A 17 -13.52 -1.40 -5.69
N VAL A 18 -12.55 -1.06 -4.83
CA VAL A 18 -11.13 -1.09 -5.14
C VAL A 18 -10.54 -2.46 -4.81
N ARG A 19 -9.69 -2.99 -5.70
CA ARG A 19 -9.02 -4.28 -5.52
C ARG A 19 -7.66 -4.33 -6.20
N LEU A 20 -6.72 -5.05 -5.58
CA LEU A 20 -5.46 -5.43 -6.21
C LEU A 20 -5.71 -6.60 -7.18
N LYS A 21 -5.15 -6.51 -8.40
CA LYS A 21 -5.27 -7.55 -9.43
C LYS A 21 -3.92 -7.77 -10.12
N HIS A 22 -3.57 -9.03 -10.33
CA HIS A 22 -2.48 -9.40 -11.23
C HIS A 22 -3.02 -9.57 -12.67
N ASP A 23 -2.55 -8.73 -13.59
CA ASP A 23 -2.79 -8.87 -15.02
C ASP A 23 -1.76 -9.84 -15.61
N ARG A 24 -2.20 -11.08 -15.84
CA ARG A 24 -1.33 -12.16 -16.36
C ARG A 24 -0.91 -11.97 -17.82
N VAL A 25 -1.66 -11.20 -18.60
CA VAL A 25 -1.34 -10.98 -20.03
C VAL A 25 -0.19 -9.98 -20.16
N ARG A 26 -0.19 -8.97 -19.28
CA ARG A 26 0.83 -7.91 -19.25
C ARG A 26 1.87 -8.10 -18.14
N GLU A 27 1.81 -9.22 -17.43
CA GLU A 27 2.70 -9.60 -16.31
C GLU A 27 2.93 -8.47 -15.29
N ARG A 28 1.85 -7.79 -14.89
CA ARG A 28 1.92 -6.62 -14.01
C ARG A 28 0.81 -6.57 -12.99
N HIS A 29 1.05 -5.91 -11.87
CA HIS A 29 0.04 -5.69 -10.84
C HIS A 29 -0.61 -4.34 -10.99
N VAL A 30 -1.93 -4.32 -10.83
CA VAL A 30 -2.74 -3.11 -10.96
C VAL A 30 -3.72 -3.02 -9.80
N VAL A 31 -4.00 -1.80 -9.39
CA VAL A 31 -5.15 -1.47 -8.56
C VAL A 31 -6.29 -1.08 -9.50
N LEU A 32 -7.43 -1.74 -9.33
CA LEU A 32 -8.65 -1.45 -10.06
C LEU A 32 -9.68 -0.86 -9.12
N GLY A 33 -10.16 0.34 -9.43
CA GLY A 33 -11.30 0.98 -8.78
C GLY A 33 -12.44 1.23 -9.78
N PRO A 34 -13.58 1.76 -9.31
CA PRO A 34 -14.71 2.10 -10.17
C PRO A 34 -14.37 3.14 -11.27
N GLU A 35 -13.51 4.10 -10.93
CA GLU A 35 -13.16 5.24 -11.79
C GLU A 35 -11.67 5.28 -12.16
N MET A 36 -10.89 4.26 -11.78
CA MET A 36 -9.43 4.29 -11.94
C MET A 36 -8.79 2.91 -12.17
N LEU A 37 -7.64 2.94 -12.85
CA LEU A 37 -6.68 1.85 -12.94
C LEU A 37 -5.29 2.42 -12.67
N ILE A 38 -4.61 1.91 -11.65
CA ILE A 38 -3.25 2.32 -11.29
C ILE A 38 -2.33 1.13 -11.49
N GLU A 39 -1.29 1.30 -12.29
CA GLU A 39 -0.22 0.33 -12.44
C GLU A 39 0.77 0.44 -11.28
N LEU A 40 1.15 -0.68 -10.71
CA LEU A 40 2.09 -0.75 -9.60
C LEU A 40 3.44 -1.28 -10.09
N ASN A 41 4.50 -0.65 -9.61
CA ASN A 41 5.84 -1.24 -9.66
C ASN A 41 5.96 -2.35 -8.60
N GLN A 42 7.12 -3.00 -8.54
CA GLN A 42 7.36 -4.10 -7.61
C GLN A 42 7.17 -3.69 -6.14
N THR A 43 7.71 -2.53 -5.72
CA THR A 43 7.57 -2.03 -4.35
C THR A 43 6.12 -1.73 -3.98
N GLY A 44 5.40 -1.00 -4.83
CA GLY A 44 4.00 -0.69 -4.62
C GLY A 44 3.14 -1.95 -4.60
N THR A 45 3.48 -2.95 -5.42
CA THR A 45 2.82 -4.26 -5.39
C THR A 45 3.03 -4.96 -4.06
N ALA A 46 4.26 -4.99 -3.56
CA ALA A 46 4.58 -5.62 -2.28
C ALA A 46 3.81 -4.96 -1.14
N ILE A 47 3.82 -3.62 -1.07
CA ILE A 47 3.08 -2.87 -0.05
C ILE A 47 1.58 -3.16 -0.14
N MET A 48 0.99 -3.02 -1.33
CA MET A 48 -0.45 -3.23 -1.53
C MET A 48 -0.90 -4.67 -1.26
N SER A 49 0.01 -5.65 -1.36
CA SER A 49 -0.28 -7.06 -1.07
C SER A 49 -0.36 -7.36 0.43
N GLU A 50 0.25 -6.53 1.28
CA GLU A 50 0.23 -6.68 2.74
C GLU A 50 -1.00 -6.00 3.38
N ILE A 51 -1.78 -5.24 2.60
CA ILE A 51 -3.00 -4.56 3.05
C ILE A 51 -4.13 -5.58 3.19
N ASP A 52 -4.39 -5.99 4.42
CA ASP A 52 -5.44 -6.96 4.80
C ASP A 52 -6.69 -6.29 5.42
N GLY A 53 -6.62 -4.99 5.72
CA GLY A 53 -7.66 -4.23 6.38
C GLY A 53 -7.82 -4.53 7.88
N GLN A 54 -6.84 -5.21 8.49
CA GLN A 54 -6.83 -5.60 9.91
C GLN A 54 -5.55 -5.16 10.62
N SER A 55 -4.41 -5.30 9.94
CA SER A 55 -3.09 -4.92 10.44
C SER A 55 -2.88 -3.41 10.38
N ASN A 56 -2.22 -2.86 11.39
CA ASN A 56 -1.79 -1.46 11.33
C ASN A 56 -0.53 -1.29 10.47
N LEU A 57 -0.24 -0.04 10.11
CA LEU A 57 0.89 0.30 9.25
C LEU A 57 2.24 -0.17 9.82
N SER A 58 2.44 -0.11 11.14
CA SER A 58 3.66 -0.62 11.78
C SER A 58 3.83 -2.12 11.56
N GLU A 59 2.77 -2.91 11.73
CA GLU A 59 2.80 -4.36 11.48
C GLU A 59 3.09 -4.69 10.01
N ILE A 60 2.48 -3.94 9.09
CA ILE A 60 2.75 -4.06 7.65
C ILE A 60 4.23 -3.77 7.34
N VAL A 61 4.79 -2.70 7.90
CA VAL A 61 6.21 -2.35 7.74
C VAL A 61 7.11 -3.48 8.27
N HIS A 62 6.80 -4.06 9.43
CA HIS A 62 7.60 -5.16 9.97
C HIS A 62 7.55 -6.40 9.06
N ARG A 63 6.37 -6.78 8.55
CA ARG A 63 6.26 -7.92 7.61
C ARG A 63 7.02 -7.69 6.31
N LEU A 64 6.95 -6.48 5.76
CA LEU A 64 7.73 -6.11 4.56
C LEU A 64 9.23 -6.19 4.85
N ALA A 65 9.67 -5.64 5.99
CA ALA A 65 11.07 -5.65 6.38
C ALA A 65 11.61 -7.08 6.55
N GLU A 66 10.86 -7.97 7.19
CA GLU A 66 11.21 -9.39 7.30
C GLU A 66 11.28 -10.06 5.93
N ARG A 67 10.29 -9.81 5.06
CA ARG A 67 10.23 -10.41 3.71
C ARG A 67 11.37 -9.97 2.81
N PHE A 68 11.86 -8.75 2.97
CA PHE A 68 12.95 -8.19 2.16
C PHE A 68 14.31 -8.19 2.87
N GLU A 69 14.39 -8.74 4.08
CA GLU A 69 15.61 -8.81 4.91
C GLU A 69 16.27 -7.44 5.13
N VAL A 70 15.45 -6.42 5.40
CA VAL A 70 15.88 -5.03 5.67
C VAL A 70 15.47 -4.56 7.06
N ASN A 71 16.02 -3.43 7.52
CA ASN A 71 15.58 -2.83 8.78
C ASN A 71 14.21 -2.13 8.59
N PRO A 72 13.21 -2.36 9.46
CA PRO A 72 11.93 -1.66 9.41
C PRO A 72 12.03 -0.14 9.34
N GLN A 73 13.05 0.46 9.98
CA GLN A 73 13.27 1.90 9.95
C GLN A 73 13.64 2.43 8.56
N ASP A 74 14.33 1.62 7.74
CA ASP A 74 14.79 2.03 6.42
C ASP A 74 13.64 2.16 5.42
N ILE A 75 12.55 1.41 5.61
CA ILE A 75 11.39 1.41 4.70
C ILE A 75 10.15 2.12 5.27
N ASN A 76 10.16 2.49 6.56
CA ASN A 76 8.99 3.05 7.24
C ASN A 76 8.45 4.30 6.54
N GLN A 77 9.35 5.22 6.19
CA GLN A 77 9.00 6.48 5.52
C GLN A 77 8.38 6.21 4.15
N ASP A 78 9.03 5.40 3.31
CA ASP A 78 8.58 5.08 1.96
C ASP A 78 7.21 4.40 1.97
N VAL A 79 7.00 3.45 2.88
CA VAL A 79 5.71 2.75 3.03
C VAL A 79 4.62 3.72 3.49
N SER A 80 4.93 4.60 4.45
CA SER A 80 3.99 5.61 4.95
C SER A 80 3.61 6.61 3.87
N GLU A 81 4.57 7.13 3.11
CA GLU A 81 4.34 8.05 1.98
C GLU A 81 3.52 7.41 0.87
N PHE A 82 3.84 6.16 0.53
CA PHE A 82 3.10 5.40 -0.48
C PHE A 82 1.64 5.20 -0.06
N CYS A 83 1.40 4.70 1.15
CA CYS A 83 0.04 4.49 1.65
C CYS A 83 -0.73 5.82 1.78
N THR A 84 -0.07 6.90 2.20
CA THR A 84 -0.67 8.25 2.25
C THR A 84 -1.09 8.72 0.86
N THR A 85 -0.26 8.48 -0.16
CA THR A 85 -0.60 8.77 -1.56
C THR A 85 -1.83 7.97 -2.03
N MET A 86 -1.92 6.70 -1.62
CA MET A 86 -3.06 5.85 -1.95
C MET A 86 -4.34 6.29 -1.23
N VAL A 87 -4.24 6.81 0.00
CA VAL A 87 -5.38 7.44 0.70
C VAL A 87 -5.86 8.68 -0.04
N MET A 88 -4.96 9.59 -0.44
CA MET A 88 -5.32 10.78 -1.20
C MET A 88 -5.98 10.47 -2.55
N ARG A 89 -5.59 9.34 -3.17
CA ARG A 89 -6.17 8.85 -4.43
C ARG A 89 -7.48 8.07 -4.24
N ARG A 90 -8.00 7.96 -3.01
CA ARG A 90 -9.19 7.17 -2.66
C ARG A 90 -9.05 5.69 -3.07
N VAL A 91 -7.82 5.18 -3.03
CA VAL A 91 -7.49 3.75 -3.20
C VAL A 91 -7.61 3.05 -1.85
N LEU A 92 -7.10 3.69 -0.80
CA LEU A 92 -7.15 3.22 0.57
C LEU A 92 -7.95 4.21 1.45
N HIS A 93 -8.44 3.72 2.57
CA HIS A 93 -8.87 4.52 3.73
C HIS A 93 -8.28 3.91 5.00
N THR A 94 -8.32 4.66 6.11
CA THR A 94 -7.80 4.27 7.42
C THR A 94 -8.84 4.43 8.50
#